data_AF-A0A3A6MPH4-F1
#
_entry.id   AF-A0A3A6MPH4-F1
#
_cell.length_a   1.000
_cell.length_b   1.000
_cell.length_c   1.000
_cell.angle_alpha   90.00
_cell.angle_beta   90.00
_cell.angle_gamma   90.00
#
_symmetry.space_group_name_H-M   'P 1'
#
loop_
_entity.id
_entity.type
_entity.pdbx_description
1 polymer ?
#
loop_
_entity_poly.entity_id
_entity_poly.type
_entity_poly.pdbx_seq_one_letter_code
_entity_poly.pdbx_strand_id
1 'polypeptide(L)' 'MNEQCQEQALFRYTWPGQDEKFICLTHAVSLRNIANAMGLFLQLIPLSDAEQQIAHCSQIVSESDQVKG' A
#
# COMPACT_ATOMS: atom_id res chain seq x y z
N MET A 1 11.01 1.61 15.97
CA MET A 1 10.45 2.91 15.49
C MET A 1 9.56 2.60 14.30
N ASN A 2 8.38 3.22 14.18
CA ASN A 2 7.50 3.02 13.02
C ASN A 2 7.94 3.96 11.90
N GLU A 3 8.63 3.43 10.89
CA GLU A 3 9.17 4.23 9.78
C GLU A 3 8.14 4.29 8.64
N GLN A 4 8.02 5.46 8.01
CA GLN A 4 7.22 5.57 6.80
C GLN A 4 7.90 4.82 5.66
N CYS A 5 7.12 4.03 4.92
CA CYS A 5 7.59 3.38 3.70
C CYS A 5 8.17 4.42 2.73
N GLN A 6 9.45 4.26 2.40
CA GLN A 6 10.16 5.16 1.48
C GLN A 6 9.98 4.76 0.00
N GLU A 7 9.31 3.64 -0.27
CA GLU A 7 9.07 3.17 -1.63
C GLU A 7 8.07 4.04 -2.39
N GLN A 8 8.34 4.17 -3.68
CA GLN A 8 7.48 4.88 -4.63
C GLN A 8 6.08 4.26 -4.66
N ALA A 9 5.04 5.07 -4.50
CA ALA A 9 3.68 4.60 -4.69
C ALA A 9 3.43 4.34 -6.17
N LEU A 10 2.76 3.21 -6.47
CA LEU A 10 2.43 2.78 -7.82
C LEU A 10 0.92 2.58 -8.02
N PHE A 11 0.16 2.48 -6.94
CA PHE A 11 -1.27 2.27 -6.97
C PHE A 11 -1.98 3.24 -6.03
N ARG A 12 -3.22 3.61 -6.39
CA ARG A 12 -4.21 4.14 -5.45
C ARG A 12 -5.25 3.08 -5.12
N TYR A 13 -5.80 3.15 -3.92
CA TYR A 13 -6.82 2.25 -3.44
C TYR A 13 -7.73 2.95 -2.43
N THR A 14 -8.92 2.39 -2.23
CA THR A 14 -9.83 2.79 -1.16
C THR A 14 -10.05 1.62 -0.23
N TRP A 15 -10.02 1.89 1.07
CA TRP A 15 -10.36 0.90 2.11
C TRP A 15 -11.70 1.28 2.75
N PRO A 16 -12.57 0.32 3.14
CA PRO A 16 -13.84 0.64 3.76
C PRO A 16 -13.70 1.59 4.96
N GLY A 17 -14.42 2.72 4.91
CA GLY A 17 -14.38 3.75 5.96
C GLY A 17 -13.10 4.59 6.00
N GLN A 18 -12.29 4.57 4.94
CA GLN A 18 -11.09 5.38 4.79
C GLN A 18 -11.13 6.12 3.45
N ASP A 19 -10.47 7.28 3.41
CA ASP A 19 -10.24 7.99 2.15
C ASP A 19 -9.31 7.20 1.23
N GLU A 20 -9.24 7.63 -0.03
CA GLU A 20 -8.27 7.12 -0.99
C GLU A 20 -6.83 7.31 -0.46
N LYS A 21 -6.00 6.29 -0.66
CA LYS A 21 -4.60 6.26 -0.26
C LYS A 21 -3.72 5.74 -1.39
N PHE A 22 -2.43 6.05 -1.29
CA PHE A 22 -1.41 5.61 -2.24
C PHE A 22 -0.54 4.50 -1.63
N ILE A 23 -0.14 3.53 -2.44
CA ILE A 23 0.56 2.34 -1.96
C ILE A 23 1.61 1.87 -2.98
N CYS A 24 2.76 1.42 -2.48
CA CYS A 24 3.80 0.79 -3.30
C CYS A 24 3.41 -0.66 -3.63
N LEU A 25 4.15 -1.30 -4.54
CA LEU A 25 3.87 -2.68 -4.96
C LEU A 25 3.93 -3.67 -3.79
N THR A 26 4.97 -3.60 -2.97
CA THR A 26 5.19 -4.52 -1.84
C THR A 26 4.01 -4.52 -0.89
N HIS A 27 3.59 -3.32 -0.45
CA HIS A 27 2.46 -3.20 0.45
C HIS A 27 1.11 -3.50 -0.21
N ALA A 28 0.98 -3.26 -1.52
CA ALA A 28 -0.24 -3.61 -2.26
C ALA A 28 -0.48 -5.13 -2.27
N VAL A 29 0.58 -5.93 -2.40
CA VAL A 29 0.50 -7.40 -2.31
C VAL A 29 0.01 -7.82 -0.92
N SER A 30 0.64 -7.28 0.14
CA SER A 30 0.24 -7.59 1.53
C SER A 30 -1.20 -7.18 1.81
N LEU A 31 -1.60 -5.97 1.39
CA LEU A 31 -2.96 -5.47 1.60
C LEU A 31 -4.00 -6.29 0.84
N ARG A 32 -3.68 -6.74 -0.38
CA ARG A 32 -4.56 -7.63 -1.15
C ARG A 32 -4.77 -8.98 -0.46
N ASN A 33 -3.73 -9.54 0.16
CA ASN A 33 -3.84 -10.77 0.93
C ASN A 33 -4.75 -10.59 2.15
N ILE A 34 -4.63 -9.46 2.86
CA ILE A 34 -5.52 -9.12 3.98
C ILE A 34 -6.96 -8.97 3.49
N ALA A 35 -7.20 -8.21 2.42
CA ALA A 35 -8.52 -8.03 1.85
C ALA A 35 -9.17 -9.39 1.48
N ASN A 36 -8.42 -10.26 0.79
CA ASN A 36 -8.89 -11.59 0.43
C ASN A 36 -9.22 -12.44 1.67
N ALA A 37 -8.39 -12.41 2.71
CA ALA A 37 -8.63 -13.14 3.96
C ALA A 37 -9.90 -12.65 4.69
N MET A 38 -10.23 -11.37 4.53
CA MET A 38 -11.46 -10.76 5.05
C MET A 38 -12.68 -10.96 4.14
N GLY A 39 -12.53 -11.60 2.97
CA GLY A 39 -13.59 -11.71 1.96
C GLY A 39 -13.95 -10.37 1.29
N LEU A 40 -13.04 -9.40 1.33
CA LEU A 40 -13.21 -8.08 0.73
C LEU A 40 -12.58 -8.04 -0.67
N PHE A 41 -13.26 -7.36 -1.59
CA PHE A 41 -12.69 -7.00 -2.87
C PHE A 41 -11.86 -5.71 -2.73
N LEU A 42 -10.56 -5.80 -2.98
CA LEU A 42 -9.66 -4.65 -3.04
C LEU A 42 -9.32 -4.31 -4.49
N GLN A 43 -9.72 -3.12 -4.92
CA GLN A 43 -9.32 -2.58 -6.21
C GLN A 43 -8.00 -1.80 -6.05
N LEU A 44 -7.00 -2.19 -6.82
CA LEU A 44 -5.74 -1.45 -6.98
C LEU A 44 -5.76 -0.78 -8.34
N ILE A 45 -5.67 0.55 -8.37
CA ILE A 45 -5.70 1.34 -9.60
C ILE A 45 -4.28 1.87 -9.85
N PRO A 46 -3.63 1.50 -10.97
CA PRO A 46 -2.31 2.02 -11.30
C PRO A 46 -2.29 3.54 -11.39
N LEU A 47 -1.23 4.16 -10.88
CA LEU A 47 -1.00 5.59 -11.00
C LEU A 47 -0.38 5.92 -12.36
N SER A 48 -0.77 7.05 -12.93
CA SER A 48 -0.07 7.67 -14.05
C SER A 48 1.33 8.14 -13.65
N ASP A 49 2.21 8.38 -14.63
CA ASP A 49 3.57 8.85 -14.38
C ASP A 49 3.59 10.17 -13.59
N ALA A 50 2.63 11.06 -13.83
CA ALA A 50 2.49 12.33 -13.11
C ALA A 50 2.10 12.12 -11.64
N GLU A 51 1.20 11.18 -11.36
CA GLU A 51 0.80 10.83 -9.99
C GLU A 51 1.92 10.15 -9.23
N GLN A 52 2.71 9.28 -9.89
CA GLN A 52 3.85 8.62 -9.26
C GLN A 52 4.87 9.67 -8.76
N GLN A 53 5.13 10.75 -9.48
CA GLN A 53 6.11 11.77 -9.05
C GLN A 53 5.77 12.44 -7.71
N ILE A 54 4.51 12.43 -7.29
CA ILE A 54 4.04 13.17 -6.11
C ILE A 54 3.44 12.26 -5.02
N ALA A 55 3.14 10.99 -5.34
CA ALA A 55 2.50 10.07 -4.42
C ALA A 55 3.52 9.31 -3.58
N HIS A 56 3.28 9.23 -2.26
CA HIS A 56 4.08 8.45 -1.32
C HIS A 56 3.27 7.31 -0.72
N CYS A 57 3.92 6.17 -0.46
CA CYS A 57 3.24 5.03 0.14
C CYS A 57 2.72 5.39 1.54
N SER A 58 1.42 5.17 1.77
CA SER A 58 0.75 5.49 3.04
C SER A 58 0.97 4.46 4.15
N GLN A 59 1.71 3.38 3.88
CA GLN A 59 1.92 2.30 4.83
C GLN A 59 3.18 2.54 5.67
N ILE A 60 3.10 2.15 6.94
CA ILE A 60 4.21 2.22 7.89
C ILE A 60 4.87 0.84 7.92
N VAL A 61 6.19 0.81 7.81
CA VAL A 61 6.97 -0.42 8.02
C VAL A 61 7.31 -0.56 9.50
N SER A 62 7.11 -1.77 10.03
CA SER A 62 7.59 -2.11 11.37
C SER A 62 8.93 -2.82 11.23
N GLU A 63 9.90 -2.59 12.13
CA GLU A 63 11.19 -3.32 12.12
C GLU A 63 11.03 -4.86 12.13
N SER A 64 9.88 -5.36 12.60
CA SER A 64 9.51 -6.78 12.59
C SER A 64 9.19 -7.36 11.20
N ASP A 65 8.85 -6.53 10.21
CA ASP A 65 8.47 -6.97 8.85
C ASP A 65 9.70 -7.33 7.99
N GLN A 66 10.91 -7.02 8.46
CA GLN A 66 12.19 -7.26 7.75
C GLN A 66 12.89 -8.57 8.15
N VAL A 67 12.28 -9.45 8.98
CA VAL A 67 12.97 -10.63 9.53
C VAL A 67 12.22 -11.95 9.25
N LYS A 68 12.47 -12.51 8.06
CA LYS A 68 12.92 -13.91 7.80
C LYS A 68 12.51 -14.39 6.40
N GLY A 69 13.52 -14.50 5.54
CA GLY A 69 13.54 -15.26 4.30
C GLY A 69 14.97 -15.40 3.83
#